data_AF-A0A0A0IJS4-F1
#
_entry.id   AF-A0A0A0IJS4-F1
#
_cell.length_a   1.000
_cell.length_b   1.000
_cell.length_c   1.000
_cell.angle_alpha   90.00
_cell.angle_beta   90.00
_cell.angle_gamma   90.00
#
_symmetry.space_group_name_H-M   'P 1'
#
loop_
_entity.id
_entity.type
_entity.pdbx_description
1 polymer ?
#
loop_
_entity_poly.entity_id
_entity_poly.type
_entity_poly.pdbx_seq_one_letter_code
_entity_poly.pdbx_strand_id
1 'polypeptide(L)' 'MSKTHLNYSKEEFLDSTFFEICKMWEQHCKFNGWTKSEDKENKLRPKQVKKYVNIEDLPI' A
#
# COMPACT_ATOMS: atom_id res chain seq x y z
N MET A 1 28.84 -10.00 -1.88
CA MET A 1 27.57 -9.26 -1.83
C MET A 1 26.44 -10.24 -2.09
N SER A 2 25.70 -10.62 -1.06
CA SER A 2 24.59 -11.56 -1.14
C SER A 2 23.43 -10.93 -1.89
N LYS A 3 23.14 -11.43 -3.10
CA LYS A 3 21.83 -11.22 -3.73
C LYS A 3 20.84 -12.07 -2.95
N THR A 4 20.22 -11.49 -1.93
CA THR A 4 19.13 -12.16 -1.22
C THR A 4 17.94 -12.19 -2.17
N HIS A 5 17.80 -13.30 -2.88
CA HIS A 5 16.59 -13.59 -3.62
C HIS A 5 15.49 -13.84 -2.59
N LEU A 6 14.69 -12.80 -2.35
CA LEU A 6 13.41 -12.93 -1.69
C LEU A 6 12.61 -13.95 -2.52
N ASN A 7 12.39 -15.15 -1.96
CA ASN A 7 11.66 -16.25 -2.59
C ASN A 7 10.16 -15.93 -2.67
N TYR A 8 9.83 -14.74 -3.16
CA TYR A 8 8.49 -14.26 -3.39
C TYR A 8 8.34 -14.01 -4.88
N SER A 9 7.21 -14.42 -5.43
CA SER A 9 6.72 -13.82 -6.66
C SER A 9 6.47 -12.33 -6.43
N LYS A 10 6.46 -11.56 -7.53
CA LYS A 10 6.16 -10.13 -7.47
C LYS A 10 4.82 -9.86 -6.78
N GLU A 11 3.82 -10.70 -7.01
CA GLU A 11 2.49 -10.57 -6.42
C GLU A 11 2.54 -10.82 -4.91
N GLU A 12 3.17 -11.91 -4.46
CA GLU A 12 3.31 -12.21 -3.02
C GLU A 12 4.08 -11.12 -2.26
N PHE A 13 5.12 -10.56 -2.88
CA PHE A 13 5.86 -9.45 -2.27
C PHE A 13 4.97 -8.20 -2.12
N LEU A 14 4.22 -7.85 -3.17
CA LEU A 14 3.33 -6.68 -3.15
C LEU A 14 2.19 -6.86 -2.16
N ASP A 15 1.56 -8.04 -2.11
CA ASP A 15 0.47 -8.34 -1.18
C ASP A 15 0.96 -8.31 0.26
N SER A 16 2.10 -8.94 0.54
CA SER A 16 2.70 -8.92 1.88
C SER A 16 3.10 -7.50 2.30
N THR A 17 3.63 -6.70 1.38
CA THR A 17 4.03 -5.32 1.66
C THR A 17 2.81 -4.43 1.90
N PHE A 18 1.78 -4.58 1.06
CA PHE A 18 0.53 -3.83 1.19
C PHE A 18 -0.13 -4.11 2.54
N PHE A 19 -0.20 -5.38 2.95
CA PHE A 19 -0.75 -5.77 4.24
C PHE A 19 -0.03 -5.09 5.41
N GLU A 20 1.31 -5.11 5.41
CA GLU A 20 2.07 -4.51 6.51
C GLU A 20 1.92 -2.97 6.53
N ILE A 21 1.89 -2.32 5.36
CA ILE A 21 1.61 -0.88 5.26
C ILE A 21 0.23 -0.54 5.83
N CYS A 22 -0.80 -1.30 5.48
CA CYS A 22 -2.15 -1.09 6.01
C CYS A 22 -2.21 -1.24 7.53
N LYS A 23 -1.52 -2.25 8.08
CA LYS A 23 -1.42 -2.49 9.52
C LYS A 23 -0.67 -1.36 10.23
N MET A 24 0.45 -0.90 9.69
CA MET A 24 1.19 0.25 10.23
C MET A 24 0.34 1.53 10.20
N TRP A 25 -0.40 1.75 9.11
CA TRP A 25 -1.30 2.89 9.00
C TRP A 25 -2.42 2.84 10.03
N GLU A 26 -3.01 1.67 10.27
CA GLU A 26 -4.03 1.50 11.30
C GLU A 26 -3.49 1.79 12.71
N GLN A 27 -2.28 1.31 13.02
CA GLN A 27 -1.61 1.63 14.28
C GLN A 27 -1.34 3.13 14.41
N HIS A 28 -0.92 3.79 13.33
CA HIS A 28 -0.72 5.22 13.28
C HIS A 28 -2.01 6.01 13.52
N CYS A 29 -3.12 5.61 12.88
CA CYS A 29 -4.43 6.20 13.14
C CYS A 29 -4.83 6.04 14.61
N LYS A 30 -4.65 4.85 15.19
CA LYS A 30 -4.95 4.59 16.60
C LYS A 30 -4.12 5.46 17.54
N PHE A 31 -2.82 5.59 17.28
CA PHE A 31 -1.92 6.43 18.07
C PHE A 31 -2.35 7.90 18.06
N ASN A 32 -2.78 8.41 16.91
CA ASN A 32 -3.21 9.80 16.75
C ASN A 32 -4.69 10.04 17.10
N GLY A 33 -5.43 9.01 17.52
CA GLY A 33 -6.86 9.10 17.78
C GLY A 33 -7.71 9.39 16.53
N TRP A 34 -7.18 9.12 15.33
CA TRP A 34 -7.91 9.32 14.09
C TRP A 34 -8.91 8.19 13.88
N THR A 35 -10.16 8.57 13.70
CA THR A 35 -11.22 7.62 13.34
C THR A 35 -11.30 7.55 11.82
N LYS A 36 -11.28 6.34 11.27
CA LYS A 36 -11.59 6.15 9.84
C LYS A 36 -13.05 6.60 9.66
N SER A 37 -13.30 7.65 8.86
CA SER A 37 -14.66 8.00 8.47
C SER A 37 -15.26 6.82 7.73
N GLU A 38 -16.38 6.28 8.24
CA GLU A 38 -17.22 5.32 7.51
C GLU A 38 -17.99 6.07 6.41
N ASP A 39 -17.27 6.63 5.43
CA ASP A 39 -17.92 6.90 4.16
C ASP A 39 -18.25 5.54 3.54
N LYS A 40 -19.56 5.26 3.49
CA LYS A 40 -20.20 4.10 2.84
C LYS A 40 -19.96 4.04 1.32
N GLU A 41 -18.79 4.48 0.84
CA GLU A 41 -18.42 4.48 -0.57
C GLU A 41 -17.50 3.32 -0.95
N ASN A 42 -17.16 2.42 -0.03
CA ASN A 42 -16.40 1.20 -0.35
C ASN A 42 -17.27 0.08 -0.97
N LYS A 43 -18.31 0.46 -1.73
CA LYS A 43 -18.86 -0.37 -2.82
C LYS A 43 -18.16 -0.12 -4.16
N LEU A 44 -17.07 0.65 -4.17
CA LEU A 44 -16.16 0.69 -5.30
C LEU A 44 -15.26 -0.55 -5.24
N ARG A 45 -15.74 -1.63 -5.87
CA ARG A 45 -14.84 -2.63 -6.49
C ARG A 45 -13.61 -1.91 -7.03
N PRO A 46 -12.38 -2.41 -6.83
CA PRO A 46 -11.21 -1.77 -7.42
C PRO A 46 -11.29 -1.97 -8.93
N LYS A 47 -12.00 -1.08 -9.62
CA LYS A 47 -11.72 -0.79 -11.02
C LYS A 47 -10.30 -0.25 -10.98
N GLN A 48 -9.39 -1.10 -11.43
CA GLN A 48 -7.95 -0.90 -11.52
C GLN A 48 -7.65 0.46 -12.16
N VAL A 49 -7.59 1.54 -11.37
CA VAL A 49 -6.96 2.77 -11.80
C VAL A 49 -5.49 2.63 -11.41
N LYS A 50 -4.74 1.90 -12.25
CA LYS A 50 -3.27 1.96 -12.21
C LYS A 50 -2.88 3.38 -12.61
N LYS A 51 -2.63 4.25 -11.62
CA LYS A 51 -1.95 5.52 -11.86
C LYS A 51 -0.47 5.18 -12.09
N TYR A 52 -0.07 5.18 -13.36
CA TYR A 52 1.35 5.11 -13.71
C TYR A 52 1.98 6.44 -13.32
N VAL A 53 3.05 6.39 -12.53
CA VAL A 53 3.87 7.56 -12.19
C VAL A 53 5.14 7.46 -13.01
N ASN A 54 5.39 8.45 -13.87
CA ASN A 54 6.64 8.55 -14.59
C ASN A 54 7.72 9.04 -13.63
N ILE A 55 8.80 8.26 -13.53
CA ILE A 55 9.88 8.49 -12.56
C ILE A 55 10.67 9.76 -12.94
N GLU A 56 10.62 10.17 -14.20
CA GLU A 56 11.23 11.40 -14.73
C GLU A 56 10.56 12.69 -14.20
N ASP A 57 9.31 12.61 -13.73
CA ASP A 57 8.54 13.75 -13.24
C ASP A 57 8.68 13.97 -11.72
N LEU A 58 9.49 13.15 -11.03
CA LEU A 58 9.73 13.31 -9.61
C LEU A 58 10.80 14.39 -9.37
N PRO A 59 10.56 15.38 -8.49
CA PRO A 59 11.56 16.37 -8.15
C PRO A 59 12.76 15.66 -7.47
N ILE A 60 13.96 15.97 -7.95
CA ILE A 60 15.26 15.50 -7.41
C ILE A 60 15.52 16.15 -6.04
#